data_AF-A0A1G7BHE8-F1
#
_entry.id   AF-A0A1G7BHE8-F1
#
_cell.length_a   1.000
_cell.length_b   1.000
_cell.length_c   1.000
_cell.angle_alpha   90.00
_cell.angle_beta   90.00
_cell.angle_gamma   90.00
#
_symmetry.space_group_name_H-M   'P 1'
#
loop_
_entity.id
_entity.type
_entity.pdbx_description
1 polymer ?
#
loop_
_entity_poly.entity_id
_entity_poly.type
_entity_poly.pdbx_seq_one_letter_code
_entity_poly.pdbx_strand_id
1 'polypeptide(L)'
;MNAAVRQQLHQLHELILLERQQARELQLDALQETVQRKEQLLAGLHLDDVDTLATEERELVERIRFDNRRNAYLLWSALNWIRQSMEFFGRKSRLDSYNPQGMKIQAGVGGRLLSGRI
;
A
#
# COMPACT_ATOMS: atom_id res chain seq x y z
N MET A 1 6.44 34.22 -7.78
CA MET A 1 5.68 32.99 -7.45
C MET A 1 5.17 33.05 -6.02
N ASN A 2 3.98 32.50 -5.75
CA ASN A 2 3.34 32.55 -4.43
C ASN A 2 4.12 31.71 -3.41
N ALA A 3 4.63 32.33 -2.34
CA ALA A 3 5.30 31.66 -1.23
C ALA A 3 4.47 30.49 -0.65
N ALA A 4 3.14 30.59 -0.75
CA ALA A 4 2.19 29.55 -0.36
C ALA A 4 2.38 28.24 -1.16
N VAL A 5 2.58 28.30 -2.48
CA VAL A 5 2.75 27.09 -3.32
C VAL A 5 4.05 26.38 -2.99
N ARG A 6 5.13 27.14 -2.79
CA ARG A 6 6.42 26.58 -2.37
C ARG A 6 6.31 25.87 -1.03
N GLN A 7 5.63 26.49 -0.06
CA GLN A 7 5.40 25.89 1.24
C GLN A 7 4.57 24.60 1.14
N GLN A 8 3.53 24.58 0.30
CA GLN A 8 2.74 23.37 0.06
C GLN A 8 3.57 22.25 -0.58
N LEU A 9 4.46 22.56 -1.53
CA LEU A 9 5.36 21.57 -2.12
C LEU A 9 6.33 20.97 -1.10
N HIS A 10 6.90 21.80 -0.22
CA HIS A 10 7.74 21.30 0.88
C HIS A 10 6.93 20.41 1.84
N GLN A 11 5.73 20.83 2.24
CA GLN A 11 4.85 20.02 3.07
C GLN A 11 4.51 18.68 2.42
N LEU A 12 4.25 18.67 1.11
CA LEU A 12 3.99 17.44 0.37
C LEU A 12 5.22 16.52 0.36
N HIS A 13 6.41 17.08 0.20
CA HIS A 13 7.65 16.29 0.21
C HIS A 13 7.88 15.64 1.58
N GLU A 14 7.72 16.40 2.66
CA GLU A 14 7.80 15.87 4.04
C GLU A 14 6.79 14.74 4.26
N LEU A 15 5.55 14.90 3.80
CA LEU A 15 4.52 13.87 3.92
C LEU A 15 4.88 12.58 3.15
N ILE A 16 5.51 12.64 1.98
CA ILE A 16 5.91 11.40 1.28
C ILE A 16 7.11 10.73 1.97
N LEU A 17 8.00 11.50 2.60
CA LEU A 17 9.08 10.92 3.40
C LEU A 17 8.53 10.24 4.65
N LEU A 18 7.56 10.86 5.32
CA LEU A 18 6.87 10.30 6.47
C LEU A 18 6.11 9.02 6.10
N GLU A 19 5.36 9.03 5.00
CA GLU A 19 4.66 7.85 4.47
C GLU A 19 5.62 6.68 4.25
N ARG A 20 6.81 6.94 3.71
CA ARG A 20 7.84 5.92 3.51
C ARG A 20 8.28 5.31 4.83
N GLN A 21 8.52 6.14 5.85
CA GLN A 21 8.94 5.67 7.16
C GLN A 21 7.85 4.81 7.81
N GLN A 22 6.62 5.31 7.84
CA GLN A 22 5.46 4.61 8.41
C GLN A 22 5.20 3.27 7.69
N ALA A 23 5.35 3.22 6.36
CA ALA A 23 5.22 2.00 5.59
C ALA A 23 6.30 0.97 5.93
N ARG A 24 7.55 1.41 6.19
CA ARG A 24 8.64 0.52 6.62
C ARG A 24 8.44 -0.02 8.03
N GLU A 25 7.86 0.80 8.91
CA GLU A 25 7.58 0.47 10.31
C GLU A 25 6.23 -0.25 10.49
N LEU A 26 5.47 -0.45 9.40
CA LEU A 26 4.14 -1.07 9.39
C LEU A 26 3.12 -0.35 10.31
N GLN A 27 3.25 0.97 10.45
CA GLN A 27 2.32 1.81 11.22
C GLN A 27 1.09 2.14 10.38
N LEU A 28 0.18 1.18 10.24
CA LEU A 28 -0.96 1.28 9.30
C LEU A 28 -1.90 2.45 9.59
N ASP A 29 -2.23 2.69 10.87
CA ASP A 29 -3.11 3.80 11.26
C ASP A 29 -2.48 5.16 10.92
N ALA A 30 -1.19 5.33 11.25
CA ALA A 30 -0.44 6.54 10.96
C ALA A 30 -0.24 6.73 9.45
N LEU A 31 -0.06 5.64 8.70
CA LEU A 31 0.02 5.66 7.24
C LEU A 31 -1.30 6.16 6.64
N GLN A 32 -2.44 5.69 7.14
CA GLN A 32 -3.77 6.11 6.68
C GLN A 32 -4.00 7.61 6.95
N GLU A 33 -3.63 8.10 8.13
CA GLU A 33 -3.69 9.53 8.46
C GLU A 33 -2.80 10.37 7.51
N THR A 34 -1.58 9.92 7.23
CA THR A 34 -0.68 10.59 6.30
C THR A 34 -1.24 10.63 4.88
N VAL A 35 -1.87 9.55 4.41
CA VAL A 35 -2.53 9.52 3.10
C VAL A 35 -3.67 10.54 3.03
N GLN A 36 -4.52 10.62 4.06
CA GLN A 36 -5.59 11.61 4.11
C GLN A 36 -5.06 13.05 4.07
N ARG A 37 -3.99 13.33 4.80
CA ARG A 37 -3.32 14.65 4.76
C ARG A 37 -2.75 14.96 3.38
N LYS A 38 -2.13 13.98 2.71
CA LYS A 38 -1.64 14.13 1.33
C LYS A 38 -2.78 14.44 0.36
N GLU A 39 -3.91 13.74 0.46
CA GLU A 39 -5.08 13.98 -0.40
C GLU A 39 -5.65 15.38 -0.23
N GLN A 40 -5.79 15.85 1.02
CA GLN A 40 -6.24 17.21 1.33
C GLN A 40 -5.28 18.26 0.76
N LEU A 41 -3.98 18.05 0.92
CA LEU A 41 -2.96 18.97 0.42
C LEU A 41 -2.97 19.03 -1.11
N LEU A 42 -3.09 17.87 -1.78
CA LEU A 42 -3.18 17.77 -3.24
C LEU A 42 -4.45 18.41 -3.79
N ALA A 43 -5.58 18.26 -3.10
CA ALA A 43 -6.84 18.89 -3.50
C ALA A 43 -6.77 20.43 -3.47
N GLY A 44 -5.97 20.99 -2.57
CA GLY A 44 -5.71 22.44 -2.49
C GLY A 44 -4.53 22.92 -3.34
N LEU A 45 -3.81 22.02 -4.03
CA LEU A 45 -2.63 22.35 -4.83
C LEU A 45 -3.05 22.67 -6.27
N HIS A 46 -3.30 23.94 -6.56
CA HIS A 46 -3.54 24.42 -7.93
C HIS A 46 -2.21 24.83 -8.58
N LEU A 47 -1.60 23.91 -9.31
CA LEU A 47 -0.44 24.19 -10.17
C LEU A 47 -0.93 24.56 -11.57
N ASP A 48 -1.55 25.74 -11.70
CA ASP A 48 -2.16 26.16 -12.97
C ASP A 48 -1.13 26.43 -14.08
N ASP A 49 0.17 26.56 -13.76
CA ASP A 49 1.23 26.64 -14.76
C ASP A 49 2.58 26.13 -14.21
N VAL A 50 2.85 24.83 -14.41
CA VAL A 50 4.15 24.20 -14.07
C VAL A 50 5.31 24.87 -14.84
N ASP A 51 5.03 25.46 -16.01
CA ASP A 51 6.03 26.16 -16.81
C ASP A 51 6.44 27.52 -16.22
N THR A 52 5.70 28.08 -15.28
CA THR A 52 6.10 29.30 -14.55
C THR A 52 6.94 29.03 -13.30
N LEU A 53 7.18 27.76 -12.96
CA LEU A 53 7.98 27.37 -11.80
C LEU A 53 9.45 27.75 -11.98
N ALA A 54 10.07 28.29 -10.92
CA ALA A 54 11.51 28.49 -10.90
C ALA A 54 12.24 27.13 -10.95
N THR A 55 13.49 27.13 -11.41
CA THR A 55 14.30 25.90 -11.56
C THR A 55 14.34 25.06 -10.28
N GLU A 56 14.49 25.70 -9.11
CA GLU A 56 14.51 25.03 -7.80
C GLU A 56 13.19 24.31 -7.47
N GLU A 57 12.05 24.88 -7.85
CA GLU A 57 10.73 24.29 -7.59
C GLU A 57 10.44 23.14 -8.56
N ARG A 58 10.93 23.24 -9.80
CA ARG A 58 10.88 22.13 -10.77
C ARG A 58 11.68 20.92 -10.27
N GLU A 59 12.88 21.16 -9.74
CA GLU A 59 13.69 20.10 -9.13
C GLU A 59 12.97 19.45 -7.94
N LEU A 60 12.32 20.25 -7.10
CA LEU A 60 11.53 19.74 -5.97
C LEU A 60 10.34 18.88 -6.45
N VAL A 61 9.60 19.31 -7.47
CA VAL A 61 8.48 18.56 -8.04
C VAL A 61 8.96 17.21 -8.61
N GLU A 62 10.07 17.19 -9.35
CA GLU A 62 10.62 15.94 -9.89
C GLU A 62 11.08 15.00 -8.77
N ARG A 63 11.66 15.56 -7.70
CA ARG A 63 12.02 14.77 -6.51
C ARG A 63 10.80 14.18 -5.81
N ILE A 64 9.73 14.96 -5.64
CA ILE A 64 8.44 14.52 -5.10
C ILE A 64 7.87 13.38 -5.93
N ARG A 65 7.88 13.50 -7.27
CA ARG A 65 7.39 12.45 -8.19
C ARG A 65 8.20 11.16 -8.05
N PHE A 66 9.52 11.28 -8.02
CA PHE A 66 10.42 10.14 -7.84
C PHE A 66 10.17 9.43 -6.50
N ASP A 67 10.10 10.20 -5.41
CA ASP A 67 9.89 9.67 -4.07
C ASP A 67 8.52 9.00 -3.92
N ASN A 68 7.47 9.59 -4.51
CA ASN A 68 6.12 9.01 -4.50
C ASN A 68 6.06 7.69 -5.28
N ARG A 69 6.70 7.62 -6.46
CA ARG A 69 6.79 6.39 -7.25
C ARG A 69 7.51 5.28 -6.48
N ARG A 70 8.58 5.64 -5.77
CA ARG A 70 9.33 4.70 -4.93
C ARG A 70 8.47 4.17 -3.78
N ASN A 71 7.66 5.02 -3.14
CA ASN A 71 6.74 4.60 -2.09
C ASN A 71 5.66 3.65 -2.63
N ALA A 72 5.07 3.98 -3.78
CA ALA A 72 4.09 3.12 -4.44
C ALA A 72 4.67 1.72 -4.74
N TYR A 73 5.92 1.66 -5.22
CA TYR A 73 6.60 0.38 -5.44
C TYR A 73 6.84 -0.41 -4.13
N LEU A 74 7.21 0.28 -3.05
CA LEU A 74 7.38 -0.35 -1.73
C LEU A 74 6.07 -0.99 -1.25
N LEU A 75 4.96 -0.25 -1.32
CA LEU A 75 3.65 -0.75 -0.91
C LEU A 75 3.17 -1.91 -1.81
N TRP A 76 3.36 -1.77 -3.13
CA TRP A 76 3.03 -2.82 -4.10
C TRP A 76 3.83 -4.12 -3.85
N SER A 77 5.13 -4.00 -3.58
CA SER A 77 5.98 -5.17 -3.30
C SER A 77 5.61 -5.83 -1.98
N ALA A 78 5.29 -5.06 -0.94
CA ALA A 78 4.76 -5.57 0.33
C ALA A 78 3.44 -6.34 0.15
N LEU A 79 2.47 -5.79 -0.59
CA LEU A 79 1.19 -6.45 -0.88
C LEU A 79 1.38 -7.77 -1.64
N ASN A 80 2.29 -7.79 -2.62
CA ASN A 80 2.61 -9.02 -3.34
C ASN A 80 3.23 -10.08 -2.44
N TRP A 81 4.13 -9.69 -1.54
CA TRP A 81 4.71 -10.58 -0.56
C TRP A 81 3.63 -11.19 0.36
N ILE A 82 2.73 -10.36 0.91
CA ILE A 82 1.61 -10.83 1.75
C ILE A 82 0.74 -11.83 1.00
N ARG A 83 0.39 -11.54 -0.27
CA ARG A 83 -0.40 -12.45 -1.11
C ARG A 83 0.28 -13.81 -1.29
N GLN A 84 1.58 -13.83 -1.59
CA GLN A 84 2.35 -15.07 -1.71
C GLN A 84 2.43 -15.83 -0.39
N SER A 85 2.61 -15.13 0.74
CA SER A 85 2.60 -15.73 2.07
C SER A 85 1.25 -16.39 2.38
N MET A 86 0.12 -15.75 2.06
CA MET A 86 -1.21 -16.33 2.25
C MET A 86 -1.41 -17.59 1.40
N GLU A 87 -0.96 -17.60 0.15
CA GLU A 87 -1.01 -18.81 -0.70
C GLU A 87 -0.18 -19.96 -0.13
N PHE A 88 0.95 -19.66 0.49
CA PHE A 88 1.79 -20.66 1.16
C PHE A 88 1.08 -21.25 2.39
N PHE A 89 0.51 -20.40 3.26
CA PHE A 89 -0.24 -20.87 4.44
C PHE A 89 -1.52 -21.61 4.06
N GLY A 90 -2.25 -21.14 3.04
CA GLY A 90 -3.46 -21.80 2.53
C GLY A 90 -3.19 -23.20 1.98
N ARG A 91 -2.00 -23.44 1.39
CA ARG A 91 -1.56 -24.78 0.97
C ARG A 91 -1.28 -25.71 2.15
N LYS A 92 -0.73 -25.21 3.25
CA LYS A 92 -0.45 -26.00 4.47
C LYS A 92 -1.68 -26.24 5.35
N SER A 93 -2.71 -25.40 5.27
CA SER A 93 -3.97 -25.59 6.03
C SER A 93 -4.82 -26.75 5.50
N ARG A 94 -4.48 -27.34 4.34
CA ARG A 94 -5.02 -28.63 3.92
C ARG A 94 -4.29 -29.71 4.70
N LEU A 95 -4.82 -30.06 5.87
CA LEU A 95 -4.42 -31.30 6.55
C LEU A 95 -4.70 -32.45 5.57
N ASP A 96 -3.64 -33.15 5.17
CA ASP A 96 -3.76 -34.44 4.53
C ASP A 96 -4.52 -35.34 5.49
N SER A 97 -5.82 -35.52 5.22
CA SER A 97 -6.67 -36.37 6.04
C SER A 97 -6.45 -37.79 5.55
N TYR A 98 -5.92 -38.64 6.41
CA TYR A 98 -5.76 -40.06 6.12
C TYR A 98 -7.02 -40.79 6.57
N ASN A 99 -7.55 -41.66 5.71
CA ASN A 99 -8.59 -42.57 6.14
C ASN A 99 -7.99 -43.64 7.09
N PRO A 100 -8.83 -44.45 7.78
CA PRO A 100 -8.35 -45.55 8.63
C PRO A 100 -7.50 -46.61 7.91
N GLN A 101 -7.46 -46.59 6.57
CA GLN A 101 -6.66 -47.47 5.72
C GLN A 101 -5.35 -46.81 5.25
N GLY A 102 -5.01 -45.61 5.75
CA GLY A 102 -3.76 -44.90 5.43
C GLY A 102 -3.73 -44.23 4.06
N MET A 103 -4.86 -44.11 3.36
CA MET A 103 -4.95 -43.43 2.08
C MET A 103 -5.22 -41.92 2.27
N LYS A 104 -4.50 -41.09 1.51
CA LYS A 104 -4.63 -39.64 1.50
C LYS A 104 -5.95 -39.23 0.84
N ILE A 105 -6.87 -38.64 1.60
CA ILE A 105 -8.11 -38.07 1.07
C ILE A 105 -7.83 -36.61 0.68
N GLN A 106 -7.95 -36.28 -0.61
CA GLN A 106 -8.02 -34.89 -1.03
C GLN A 106 -9.41 -34.35 -0.65
N ALA A 107 -9.49 -33.53 0.39
CA ALA A 107 -10.71 -32.80 0.71
C ALA A 107 -11.00 -31.82 -0.44
N GLY A 108 -11.92 -32.22 -1.33
CA GLY A 108 -12.39 -31.39 -2.43
C GLY A 108 -13.10 -30.14 -1.92
N VAL A 109 -12.82 -29.01 -2.55
CA VAL A 109 -13.53 -27.74 -2.31
C VAL A 109 -15.00 -27.93 -2.67
N GLY A 110 -15.88 -27.88 -1.68
CA GLY A 110 -17.32 -27.99 -1.90
C GLY A 110 -18.08 -27.64 -0.64
N GLY A 111 -18.47 -26.37 -0.52
CA GLY A 111 -19.24 -25.87 0.62
C GLY A 111 -20.52 -26.66 0.83
N ARG A 112 -20.64 -27.31 2.00
CA ARG A 112 -21.90 -27.70 2.62
C ARG A 112 -21.65 -28.10 4.08
N LEU A 113 -21.13 -27.16 4.85
CA LEU A 113 -21.42 -27.13 6.27
C LEU A 113 -22.93 -26.87 6.38
N LEU A 114 -23.64 -27.71 7.15
CA LEU A 114 -25.09 -27.70 7.38
C LEU A 114 -25.94 -28.47 6.34
N SER A 115 -25.97 -29.79 6.51
CA SER A 115 -27.15 -30.60 6.16
C SER A 115 -27.33 -31.62 7.27
N GLY A 116 -27.87 -31.17 8.39
CA GLY A 116 -28.26 -32.06 9.49
C GLY A 116 -29.37 -33.00 9.03
N ARG A 117 -29.26 -34.26 9.43
CA ARG A 117 -30.40 -35.08 9.81
C ARG A 117 -29.95 -35.96 10.97
N ILE A 118 -30.67 -35.82 12.08
CA ILE A 118 -30.73 -36.79 13.17
C ILE A 118 -31.32 -38.08 12.60
#